data_AF-A0A1F7HKB3-F1
#
_entry.id   AF-A0A1F7HKB3-F1
#
_cell.length_a   1.000
_cell.length_b   1.000
_cell.length_c   1.000
_cell.angle_alpha   90.00
_cell.angle_beta   90.00
_cell.angle_gamma   90.00
#
_symmetry.space_group_name_H-M   'P 1'
#
loop_
_entity.id
_entity.type
_entity.pdbx_description
1 polymer ?
#
loop_
_entity_poly.entity_id
_entity_poly.type
_entity_poly.pdbx_seq_one_letter_code
_entity_poly.pdbx_strand_id
1 'polypeptide(L)'
;MIQLKDTKGLPDQCGVYIFKDENQAIYIGKSVNIRARVRSHIHQAGLLKKEHAIVSHATSIRCIPTLSHFDALILEASLIRHHKPKYNVVWKDDKNYLYIKVTIKDQFPKLIPVRLENDGGSLYFGPFKSSHTTQSLLYELRRILPFSDHEARKSRGCFYAKLGFCSPCPNTILLTDDPSQQAKLSKMYRKNIKKIVTILSGNSLSFIKALERQLTEYASQQKYEDAIHVRRKLFQFSLFLDRRNFNEQSQDIDELEIYSQFQEFLHTYFDTTSNRTYRIECYDISNLFGKATSGSMVVFQDGIFDRREYRKFTLRRKGISDIHMLEEVIQRRLQHHEWRTPDLIVLDGGTPQLRHIHRLFKHTDVLIPLIALAKRPDRIMLTSGGYRTVGLNRTSVLFRLFQALRDESHRFAKRYHVYRRMEGVEG
;
A
#
# COMPACT_ATOMS: atom_id res chain seq x y z
N MET A 1 -26.04 -8.83 -21.30
CA MET A 1 -24.78 -8.30 -21.85
C MET A 1 -24.49 -6.94 -21.26
N ILE A 2 -23.32 -6.81 -20.64
CA ILE A 2 -22.85 -5.54 -20.09
C ILE A 2 -22.48 -4.56 -21.21
N GLN A 3 -22.87 -3.30 -21.06
CA GLN A 3 -22.56 -2.20 -21.97
C GLN A 3 -21.75 -1.09 -21.27
N LEU A 4 -21.18 -0.17 -22.07
CA LEU A 4 -20.40 0.97 -21.57
C LEU A 4 -21.17 1.83 -20.55
N LYS A 5 -22.49 1.96 -20.71
CA LYS A 5 -23.37 2.70 -19.79
C LYS A 5 -23.32 2.15 -18.36
N ASP A 6 -23.13 0.84 -18.20
CA ASP A 6 -23.08 0.14 -16.91
C ASP A 6 -21.79 0.45 -16.14
N THR A 7 -20.82 1.12 -16.78
CA THR A 7 -19.56 1.52 -16.15
C THR A 7 -19.62 2.87 -15.41
N LYS A 8 -20.67 3.67 -15.61
CA LYS A 8 -20.77 5.05 -15.07
C LYS A 8 -20.73 5.12 -13.53
N GLY A 9 -21.09 4.03 -12.83
CA GLY A 9 -21.08 3.96 -11.35
C GLY A 9 -19.89 3.20 -10.74
N LEU A 10 -19.01 2.60 -11.54
CA LEU A 10 -17.95 1.73 -11.02
C LEU A 10 -16.84 2.53 -10.32
N PRO A 11 -16.13 1.97 -9.33
CA PRO A 11 -15.08 2.71 -8.62
C PRO A 11 -13.84 3.02 -9.51
N ASP A 12 -13.29 4.24 -9.40
CA ASP A 12 -12.01 4.64 -10.02
C ASP A 12 -10.80 4.36 -9.10
N GLN A 13 -10.86 3.26 -8.35
CA GLN A 13 -9.84 2.92 -7.34
C GLN A 13 -9.30 1.50 -7.52
N CYS A 14 -8.26 1.18 -6.75
CA CYS A 14 -7.69 -0.16 -6.73
C CYS A 14 -8.68 -1.15 -6.12
N GLY A 15 -8.67 -2.38 -6.64
CA GLY A 15 -9.42 -3.49 -6.06
C GLY A 15 -9.74 -4.56 -7.09
N VAL A 16 -10.76 -5.36 -6.76
CA VAL A 16 -11.19 -6.51 -7.53
C VAL A 16 -12.53 -6.22 -8.19
N TYR A 17 -12.69 -6.66 -9.43
CA TYR A 17 -13.94 -6.65 -10.17
C TYR A 17 -14.32 -8.07 -10.57
N ILE A 18 -15.61 -8.35 -10.50
CA ILE A 18 -16.19 -9.67 -10.69
C ILE A 18 -17.30 -9.49 -11.73
N PHE A 19 -17.13 -10.11 -12.90
CA PHE A 19 -18.22 -10.30 -13.84
C PHE A 19 -19.04 -11.50 -13.37
N LYS A 20 -20.35 -11.31 -13.28
CA LYS A 20 -21.29 -12.33 -12.85
C LYS A 20 -22.28 -12.65 -13.95
N ASP A 21 -22.61 -13.92 -14.04
CA ASP A 21 -23.83 -14.39 -14.68
C ASP A 21 -24.79 -14.76 -13.55
N GLU A 22 -25.86 -13.98 -13.43
CA GLU A 22 -26.76 -13.95 -12.28
C GLU A 22 -25.99 -13.88 -10.94
N ASN A 23 -25.96 -14.98 -10.18
CA ASN A 23 -25.26 -15.09 -8.91
C ASN A 23 -23.86 -15.68 -9.01
N GLN A 24 -23.52 -16.31 -10.13
CA GLN A 24 -22.26 -17.02 -10.35
C GLN A 24 -21.17 -16.09 -10.88
N ALA A 25 -19.97 -16.13 -10.27
CA ALA A 25 -18.81 -15.41 -10.79
C ALA A 25 -18.25 -16.14 -12.02
N ILE A 26 -18.25 -15.47 -13.18
CA ILE A 26 -17.74 -16.03 -14.43
C ILE A 26 -16.32 -15.55 -14.77
N TYR A 27 -15.95 -14.37 -14.28
CA TYR A 27 -14.59 -13.83 -14.39
C TYR A 27 -14.26 -12.91 -13.22
N ILE A 28 -13.03 -13.03 -12.71
CA ILE A 28 -12.52 -12.21 -11.62
C ILE A 28 -11.17 -11.62 -12.02
N GLY A 29 -11.00 -10.32 -11.82
CA GLY A 29 -9.74 -9.63 -12.08
C GLY A 29 -9.45 -8.53 -11.06
N LYS A 30 -8.16 -8.20 -10.90
CA LYS A 30 -7.70 -7.03 -10.12
C LYS A 30 -7.28 -5.87 -11.01
N SER A 31 -7.36 -4.65 -10.48
CA SER A 31 -6.83 -3.46 -11.15
C SER A 31 -6.43 -2.38 -10.15
N VAL A 32 -5.50 -1.51 -10.55
CA VAL A 32 -5.23 -0.23 -9.88
C VAL A 32 -6.35 0.81 -10.13
N ASN A 33 -7.13 0.61 -11.20
CA ASN A 33 -8.33 1.37 -11.52
C ASN A 33 -9.39 0.41 -12.08
N ILE A 34 -10.40 0.09 -11.27
CA ILE A 34 -11.46 -0.86 -11.62
C ILE A 34 -12.26 -0.38 -12.83
N ARG A 35 -12.80 0.85 -12.81
CA ARG A 35 -13.64 1.37 -13.90
C ARG A 35 -12.92 1.36 -15.25
N ALA A 36 -11.68 1.86 -15.30
CA ALA A 36 -10.88 1.87 -16.54
C ALA A 36 -10.64 0.45 -17.06
N ARG A 37 -10.38 -0.51 -16.15
CA ARG A 37 -10.16 -1.90 -16.54
C ARG A 37 -11.42 -2.58 -17.07
N VAL A 38 -12.57 -2.37 -16.43
CA VAL A 38 -13.85 -2.89 -16.93
C VAL A 38 -14.20 -2.29 -18.29
N ARG A 39 -13.98 -0.98 -18.50
CA ARG A 39 -14.15 -0.36 -19.83
C ARG A 39 -13.25 -1.01 -20.88
N SER A 40 -12.00 -1.31 -20.52
CA SER A 40 -11.08 -2.04 -21.39
C SER A 40 -11.63 -3.41 -21.79
N HIS A 41 -12.23 -4.17 -20.86
CA HIS A 41 -12.88 -5.44 -21.17
C HIS A 41 -14.00 -5.26 -22.22
N ILE A 42 -14.86 -4.26 -22.05
CA ILE A 42 -15.98 -3.98 -22.98
C ILE A 42 -15.47 -3.53 -24.35
N HIS A 43 -14.48 -2.64 -24.40
CA HIS A 43 -13.88 -2.21 -25.67
C HIS A 43 -13.19 -3.37 -26.40
N GLN A 44 -12.46 -4.22 -25.67
CA GLN A 44 -11.76 -5.37 -26.23
C GLN A 44 -12.69 -6.52 -26.59
N ALA A 45 -13.94 -6.54 -26.13
CA ALA A 45 -14.94 -7.53 -26.50
C ALA A 45 -15.30 -7.52 -28.00
N GLY A 46 -15.01 -6.42 -28.71
CA GLY A 46 -15.12 -6.37 -30.18
C GLY A 46 -13.93 -6.99 -30.91
N LEU A 47 -12.80 -7.25 -30.23
CA LEU A 47 -11.53 -7.66 -30.84
C LEU A 47 -11.07 -9.05 -30.38
N LEU A 48 -11.32 -9.41 -29.12
CA LEU A 48 -10.79 -10.61 -28.50
C LEU A 48 -11.92 -11.58 -28.11
N LYS A 49 -11.88 -12.82 -28.62
CA LYS A 49 -12.89 -13.87 -28.35
C LYS A 49 -13.13 -14.11 -26.85
N LYS A 50 -12.07 -14.10 -26.04
CA LYS A 50 -12.17 -14.28 -24.58
C LYS A 50 -12.94 -13.14 -23.92
N GLU A 51 -12.61 -11.90 -24.29
CA GLU A 51 -13.25 -10.72 -23.72
C GLU A 51 -14.71 -10.61 -24.15
N HIS A 52 -14.99 -10.97 -25.40
CA HIS A 52 -16.35 -11.12 -25.90
C HIS A 52 -17.17 -12.08 -25.04
N ALA A 53 -16.64 -13.27 -24.75
CA ALA A 53 -17.32 -14.27 -23.94
C ALA A 53 -17.57 -13.84 -22.49
N ILE A 54 -16.66 -13.07 -21.90
CA ILE A 54 -16.83 -12.53 -20.53
C ILE A 54 -17.96 -11.49 -20.51
N VAL A 55 -17.96 -10.55 -21.46
CA VAL A 55 -18.89 -9.41 -21.48
C VAL A 55 -20.29 -9.81 -21.93
N SER A 56 -20.41 -10.72 -22.90
CA SER A 56 -21.68 -11.22 -23.44
C SER A 56 -22.49 -11.98 -22.39
N HIS A 57 -21.86 -12.92 -21.69
CA HIS A 57 -22.52 -13.75 -20.66
C HIS A 57 -22.66 -13.06 -19.31
N ALA A 58 -22.01 -11.92 -19.09
CA ALA A 58 -22.21 -11.18 -17.85
C ALA A 58 -23.59 -10.49 -17.82
N THR A 59 -24.31 -10.69 -16.72
CA THR A 59 -25.54 -9.96 -16.38
C THR A 59 -25.26 -8.81 -15.41
N SER A 60 -24.23 -8.92 -14.56
CA SER A 60 -23.87 -7.88 -13.61
C SER A 60 -22.37 -7.79 -13.33
N ILE A 61 -21.93 -6.67 -12.76
CA ILE A 61 -20.55 -6.46 -12.31
C ILE A 61 -20.57 -6.08 -10.83
N ARG A 62 -19.84 -6.85 -10.02
CA ARG A 62 -19.55 -6.51 -8.62
C ARG A 62 -18.13 -5.98 -8.51
N CYS A 63 -17.95 -4.91 -7.73
CA CYS A 63 -16.63 -4.35 -7.45
C CYS A 63 -16.37 -4.34 -5.95
N ILE A 64 -15.20 -4.82 -5.54
CA ILE A 64 -14.73 -4.82 -4.17
C ILE A 64 -13.47 -3.95 -4.13
N PRO A 65 -13.58 -2.69 -3.70
CA PRO A 65 -12.43 -1.81 -3.63
C PRO A 65 -11.50 -2.22 -2.49
N THR A 66 -10.19 -2.13 -2.73
CA THR A 66 -9.16 -2.42 -1.73
C THR A 66 -8.32 -1.18 -1.44
N LEU A 67 -7.49 -1.28 -0.41
CA LEU A 67 -6.60 -0.18 -0.03
C LEU A 67 -5.33 -0.22 -0.85
N SER A 68 -4.72 -1.40 -0.98
CA SER A 68 -3.49 -1.55 -1.75
C SER A 68 -3.66 -2.47 -2.95
N HIS A 69 -2.70 -2.38 -3.87
CA HIS A 69 -2.57 -3.35 -4.95
C HIS A 69 -2.22 -4.74 -4.42
N PHE A 70 -1.45 -4.82 -3.32
CA PHE A 70 -1.22 -6.05 -2.59
C PHE A 70 -2.52 -6.69 -2.09
N ASP A 71 -3.39 -5.93 -1.42
CA ASP A 71 -4.67 -6.44 -0.93
C ASP A 71 -5.57 -6.88 -2.10
N ALA A 72 -5.54 -6.17 -3.23
CA ALA A 72 -6.25 -6.58 -4.45
C ALA A 72 -5.74 -7.89 -5.02
N LEU A 73 -4.41 -8.12 -4.99
CA LEU A 73 -3.77 -9.36 -5.42
C LEU A 73 -4.19 -10.54 -4.54
N ILE A 74 -4.16 -10.37 -3.22
CA ILE A 74 -4.57 -11.40 -2.27
C ILE A 74 -6.06 -11.71 -2.39
N LEU A 75 -6.90 -10.68 -2.49
CA LEU A 75 -8.35 -10.83 -2.62
C LEU A 75 -8.74 -11.50 -3.96
N GLU A 76 -8.11 -11.11 -5.06
CA GLU A 76 -8.31 -11.75 -6.38
C GLU A 76 -8.02 -13.25 -6.29
N ALA A 77 -6.86 -13.62 -5.75
CA ALA A 77 -6.46 -15.00 -5.61
C ALA A 77 -7.46 -15.81 -4.76
N SER A 78 -7.87 -15.27 -3.61
CA SER A 78 -8.86 -15.88 -2.72
C SER A 78 -10.22 -16.10 -3.41
N LEU A 79 -10.72 -15.08 -4.11
CA LEU A 79 -12.01 -15.18 -4.82
C LEU A 79 -11.95 -16.13 -6.01
N ILE A 80 -10.85 -16.17 -6.76
CA ILE A 80 -10.66 -17.14 -7.84
C ILE A 80 -10.65 -18.56 -7.28
N ARG A 81 -9.95 -18.79 -6.16
CA ARG A 81 -9.90 -20.10 -5.51
C ARG A 81 -11.27 -20.57 -5.04
N HIS A 82 -12.06 -19.67 -4.44
CA HIS A 82 -13.37 -19.99 -3.91
C HIS A 82 -14.42 -20.19 -5.02
N HIS A 83 -14.49 -19.30 -6.01
CA HIS A 83 -15.56 -19.32 -7.01
C HIS A 83 -15.23 -20.13 -8.27
N LYS A 84 -13.96 -20.46 -8.50
CA LYS A 84 -13.48 -21.17 -9.69
C LYS A 84 -14.09 -20.66 -11.03
N PRO A 85 -14.03 -19.34 -11.30
CA PRO A 85 -14.71 -18.72 -12.44
C PRO A 85 -14.27 -19.30 -13.80
N LYS A 86 -15.25 -19.61 -14.65
CA LYS A 86 -15.08 -20.28 -15.96
C LYS A 86 -14.05 -19.62 -16.89
N TYR A 87 -13.98 -18.28 -16.90
CA TYR A 87 -13.10 -17.52 -17.81
C TYR A 87 -11.74 -17.18 -17.23
N ASN A 88 -11.47 -17.52 -15.97
CA ASN A 88 -10.12 -17.44 -15.42
C ASN A 88 -9.32 -18.66 -15.89
N VAL A 89 -8.17 -18.41 -16.51
CA VAL A 89 -7.32 -19.44 -17.16
C VAL A 89 -6.70 -20.44 -16.16
N VAL A 90 -6.81 -20.14 -14.86
CA VAL A 90 -6.22 -20.92 -13.75
C VAL A 90 -6.50 -22.42 -13.84
N TRP A 91 -7.69 -22.83 -14.32
CA TRP A 91 -8.12 -24.23 -14.36
C TRP A 91 -7.71 -24.98 -15.62
N LYS A 92 -7.09 -24.30 -16.59
CA LYS A 92 -6.78 -24.85 -17.91
C LYS A 92 -5.31 -25.22 -18.11
N ASP A 93 -4.39 -24.58 -17.37
CA ASP A 93 -2.95 -24.86 -17.40
C ASP A 93 -2.29 -24.42 -16.08
N ASP A 94 -1.81 -25.41 -15.33
CA ASP A 94 -1.26 -25.34 -13.98
C ASP A 94 0.26 -25.07 -13.96
N LYS A 95 0.92 -24.94 -15.12
CA LYS A 95 2.37 -24.64 -15.18
C LYS A 95 2.76 -23.23 -14.74
N ASN A 96 1.82 -22.28 -14.80
CA ASN A 96 2.09 -20.86 -14.58
C ASN A 96 1.63 -20.32 -13.21
N TYR A 97 0.92 -21.13 -12.41
CA TYR A 97 0.33 -20.69 -11.16
C TYR A 97 1.08 -21.23 -9.94
N LEU A 98 1.21 -20.39 -8.91
CA LEU A 98 1.75 -20.78 -7.62
C LEU A 98 0.77 -20.51 -6.49
N TYR A 99 0.82 -21.38 -5.49
CA TYR A 99 0.27 -21.17 -4.17
C TYR A 99 1.43 -20.90 -3.20
N ILE A 100 1.19 -20.04 -2.22
CA ILE A 100 2.01 -19.95 -1.02
C ILE A 100 1.42 -20.94 -0.02
N LYS A 101 2.18 -22.00 0.28
CA LYS A 101 1.83 -23.02 1.27
C LYS A 101 2.45 -22.65 2.61
N VAL A 102 1.65 -22.71 3.67
CA VAL A 102 2.07 -22.51 5.06
C VAL A 102 1.82 -23.79 5.86
N THR A 103 2.89 -24.46 6.30
CA THR A 103 2.80 -25.75 7.00
C THR A 103 2.43 -25.59 8.47
N ILE A 104 1.22 -25.11 8.74
CA ILE A 104 0.76 -24.72 10.09
C ILE A 104 0.78 -25.85 11.14
N LYS A 105 0.77 -27.12 10.71
CA LYS A 105 0.84 -28.29 11.58
C LYS A 105 2.27 -28.62 12.03
N ASP A 106 3.28 -28.14 11.32
CA ASP A 106 4.67 -28.42 11.65
C ASP A 106 5.08 -27.71 12.95
N GLN A 107 6.05 -28.27 13.65
CA GLN A 107 6.64 -27.62 14.82
C GLN A 107 7.14 -26.20 14.47
N PHE A 108 7.76 -26.07 13.29
CA PHE A 108 8.18 -24.80 12.71
C PHE A 108 7.54 -24.64 11.34
N PRO A 109 6.38 -23.95 11.24
CA PRO A 109 5.71 -23.76 9.96
C PRO A 109 6.61 -23.07 8.94
N LYS A 110 6.67 -23.63 7.74
CA LYS A 110 7.44 -23.10 6.60
C LYS A 110 6.51 -22.36 5.66
N LEU A 111 7.05 -21.39 4.94
CA LEU A 111 6.37 -20.76 3.81
C LEU A 111 7.10 -21.15 2.53
N ILE A 112 6.42 -21.89 1.66
CA ILE A 112 7.00 -22.41 0.43
C ILE A 112 6.06 -22.19 -0.77
N PRO A 113 6.59 -21.79 -1.94
CA PRO A 113 5.82 -21.76 -3.16
C PRO A 113 5.60 -23.19 -3.69
N VAL A 114 4.35 -23.54 -4.01
CA VAL A 114 3.98 -24.85 -4.57
C VAL A 114 3.01 -24.67 -5.73
N ARG A 115 2.93 -25.67 -6.63
CA ARG A 115 2.00 -25.61 -7.78
C ARG A 115 0.60 -26.15 -7.46
N LEU A 116 0.49 -27.01 -6.46
CA LEU A 116 -0.75 -27.71 -6.13
C LEU A 116 -0.96 -27.78 -4.62
N GLU A 117 -2.22 -27.83 -4.22
CA GLU A 117 -2.64 -28.21 -2.88
C GLU A 117 -2.46 -29.73 -2.75
N ASN A 118 -1.64 -30.18 -1.80
CA ASN A 118 -1.11 -31.54 -1.83
C ASN A 118 -1.08 -32.26 -0.48
N ASP A 119 -1.54 -31.64 0.60
CA ASP A 119 -1.50 -32.28 1.93
C ASP A 119 -2.78 -32.13 2.77
N GLY A 120 -3.74 -31.29 2.36
CA GLY A 120 -5.00 -31.04 3.10
C GLY A 120 -4.83 -30.53 4.54
N GLY A 121 -3.60 -30.27 4.99
CA GLY A 121 -3.25 -29.94 6.37
C GLY A 121 -2.54 -28.59 6.51
N SER A 122 -2.07 -28.03 5.41
CA SER A 122 -1.47 -26.71 5.32
C SER A 122 -2.48 -25.64 4.92
N LEU A 123 -2.15 -24.38 5.18
CA LEU A 123 -2.87 -23.25 4.58
C LEU A 123 -2.28 -22.95 3.20
N TYR A 124 -3.15 -22.65 2.24
CA TYR A 124 -2.78 -22.31 0.88
C TYR A 124 -3.32 -20.94 0.51
N PHE A 125 -2.46 -20.07 0.01
CA PHE A 125 -2.83 -18.74 -0.50
C PHE A 125 -2.48 -18.66 -1.98
N GLY A 126 -3.41 -18.21 -2.81
CA GLY A 126 -3.28 -18.30 -4.25
C GLY A 126 -4.59 -18.76 -4.89
N PRO A 127 -4.59 -19.12 -6.18
CA PRO A 127 -3.41 -19.20 -7.05
C PRO A 127 -2.96 -17.83 -7.60
N PHE A 128 -1.65 -17.61 -7.62
CA PHE A 128 -1.01 -16.43 -8.19
C PHE A 128 -0.56 -16.70 -9.63
N LYS A 129 -0.91 -15.80 -10.56
CA LYS A 129 -0.67 -15.92 -12.02
C LYS A 129 0.80 -15.92 -12.47
N SER A 130 1.73 -15.52 -11.60
CA SER A 130 3.13 -15.30 -11.96
C SER A 130 4.04 -15.85 -10.88
N SER A 131 4.92 -16.76 -11.27
CA SER A 131 5.94 -17.33 -10.38
C SER A 131 6.89 -16.24 -9.87
N HIS A 132 7.36 -15.38 -10.76
CA HIS A 132 8.22 -14.24 -10.44
C HIS A 132 7.58 -13.30 -9.41
N THR A 133 6.32 -12.91 -9.63
CA THR A 133 5.58 -12.04 -8.71
C THR A 133 5.40 -12.70 -7.34
N THR A 134 5.13 -14.01 -7.30
CA THR A 134 4.98 -14.76 -6.05
C THR A 134 6.29 -14.86 -5.28
N GLN A 135 7.41 -15.12 -5.98
CA GLN A 135 8.74 -15.18 -5.37
C GLN A 135 9.17 -13.81 -4.83
N SER A 136 8.97 -12.75 -5.60
CA SER A 136 9.23 -11.39 -5.17
C SER A 136 8.39 -10.99 -3.95
N LEU A 137 7.09 -11.34 -3.97
CA LEU A 137 6.22 -11.16 -2.81
C LEU A 137 6.76 -11.86 -1.55
N LEU A 138 7.14 -13.14 -1.66
CA LEU A 138 7.71 -13.90 -0.54
C LEU A 138 9.02 -13.29 -0.05
N TYR A 139 9.88 -12.85 -0.97
CA TYR A 139 11.14 -12.19 -0.64
C TYR A 139 10.93 -10.91 0.17
N GLU A 140 10.08 -10.01 -0.29
CA GLU A 140 9.77 -8.76 0.42
C GLU A 140 9.13 -9.02 1.79
N LEU A 141 8.16 -9.94 1.83
CA LEU A 141 7.48 -10.30 3.06
C LEU A 141 8.47 -10.86 4.10
N ARG A 142 9.46 -11.64 3.66
CA ARG A 142 10.51 -12.21 4.51
C ARG A 142 11.37 -11.14 5.19
N ARG A 143 11.64 -10.04 4.49
CA ARG A 143 12.41 -8.92 5.04
C ARG A 143 11.69 -8.21 6.19
N ILE A 144 10.36 -8.13 6.10
CA ILE A 144 9.51 -7.46 7.08
C ILE A 144 9.18 -8.41 8.25
N LEU A 145 8.84 -9.66 7.92
CA LEU A 145 8.47 -10.73 8.83
C LEU A 145 9.32 -11.96 8.50
N PRO A 146 10.44 -12.17 9.20
CA PRO A 146 11.31 -13.32 8.97
C PRO A 146 10.59 -14.65 9.11
N PHE A 147 10.86 -15.58 8.20
CA PHE A 147 10.30 -16.93 8.18
C PHE A 147 11.26 -17.93 7.53
N SER A 148 11.05 -19.22 7.78
CA SER A 148 11.81 -20.30 7.14
C SER A 148 11.06 -20.92 5.95
N ASP A 149 11.83 -21.47 5.02
CA ASP A 149 11.38 -22.25 3.86
C ASP A 149 12.01 -23.66 3.82
N HIS A 150 12.66 -24.06 4.91
CA HIS A 150 13.42 -25.31 5.00
C HIS A 150 12.97 -26.16 6.19
N GLU A 151 13.25 -27.46 6.14
CA GLU A 151 13.08 -28.33 7.31
C GLU A 151 14.02 -27.94 8.44
N ALA A 152 13.49 -27.94 9.66
CA ALA A 152 14.27 -27.64 10.85
C ALA A 152 15.20 -28.81 11.19
N ARG A 153 16.47 -28.52 11.46
CA ARG A 153 17.49 -29.49 11.86
C ARG A 153 18.35 -28.90 12.97
N LYS A 154 18.86 -29.71 13.90
CA LYS A 154 19.81 -29.26 14.95
C LYS A 154 21.16 -28.94 14.30
N SER A 155 21.28 -27.76 13.71
CA SER A 155 22.46 -27.30 12.97
C SER A 155 22.61 -25.79 13.07
N ARG A 156 23.75 -25.25 12.62
CA ARG A 156 23.93 -23.80 12.50
C ARG A 156 22.79 -23.14 11.70
N GLY A 157 22.57 -21.85 11.94
CA GLY A 157 21.56 -21.05 11.25
C GLY A 157 21.68 -21.13 9.73
N CYS A 158 20.54 -21.12 9.04
CA CYS A 158 20.49 -21.15 7.58
C CYS A 158 21.04 -19.85 6.96
N PHE A 159 21.19 -19.82 5.64
CA PHE A 159 21.66 -18.63 4.92
C PHE A 159 20.84 -17.38 5.27
N TYR A 160 19.50 -17.49 5.25
CA TYR A 160 18.63 -16.37 5.62
C TYR A 160 18.71 -15.98 7.09
N ALA A 161 19.11 -16.88 7.99
CA ALA A 161 19.33 -16.54 9.39
C ALA A 161 20.51 -15.57 9.55
N LYS A 162 21.59 -15.79 8.78
CA LYS A 162 22.76 -14.89 8.75
C LYS A 162 22.41 -13.49 8.23
N LEU A 163 21.43 -13.40 7.34
CA LEU A 163 20.91 -12.14 6.80
C LEU A 163 19.80 -11.52 7.68
N GLY A 164 19.40 -12.16 8.79
CA GLY A 164 18.27 -11.73 9.62
C GLY A 164 16.88 -12.02 9.04
N PHE A 165 16.80 -12.60 7.84
CA PHE A 165 15.58 -12.95 7.11
C PHE A 165 14.93 -14.28 7.56
N CYS A 166 15.58 -15.01 8.46
CA CYS A 166 15.01 -16.14 9.18
C CYS A 166 15.37 -16.01 10.66
N SER A 167 14.64 -15.17 11.40
CA SER A 167 14.93 -14.83 12.79
C SER A 167 13.66 -14.85 13.67
N PRO A 168 13.62 -15.67 14.73
CA PRO A 168 14.60 -16.72 15.07
C PRO A 168 14.55 -17.88 14.06
N CYS A 169 15.71 -18.46 13.72
CA CYS A 169 15.79 -19.56 12.77
C CYS A 169 15.41 -20.90 13.43
N PRO A 170 14.58 -21.75 12.80
CA PRO A 170 14.25 -23.06 13.35
C PRO A 170 15.48 -23.91 13.73
N ASN A 171 16.55 -23.85 12.93
CA ASN A 171 17.77 -24.60 13.22
C ASN A 171 18.47 -24.10 14.49
N THR A 172 18.54 -22.78 14.68
CA THR A 172 19.15 -22.19 15.88
C THR A 172 18.28 -22.40 17.11
N ILE A 173 16.96 -22.44 16.95
CA ILE A 173 16.03 -22.78 18.04
C ILE A 173 16.28 -24.23 18.51
N LEU A 174 16.43 -25.17 17.58
CA LEU A 174 16.73 -26.57 17.91
C LEU A 174 18.13 -26.77 18.51
N LEU A 175 19.09 -25.87 18.20
CA LEU A 175 20.41 -25.85 18.84
C LEU A 175 20.41 -25.24 20.24
N THR A 176 19.36 -24.54 20.65
CA THR A 176 19.31 -23.90 21.98
C THR A 176 19.14 -24.99 23.04
N ASP A 177 20.12 -25.12 23.94
CA ASP A 177 20.12 -26.18 24.96
C ASP A 177 19.20 -25.86 26.15
N ASP A 178 19.01 -24.58 26.49
CA ASP A 178 18.04 -24.17 27.53
C ASP A 178 16.59 -24.37 27.04
N PRO A 179 15.80 -25.27 27.66
CA PRO A 179 14.42 -25.52 27.26
C PRO A 179 13.52 -24.28 27.36
N SER A 180 13.78 -23.39 28.34
CA SER A 180 12.98 -22.17 28.54
C SER A 180 13.19 -21.18 27.39
N GLN A 181 14.46 -20.91 27.04
CA GLN A 181 14.82 -20.08 25.92
C GLN A 181 14.34 -20.68 24.58
N GLN A 182 14.46 -22.00 24.39
CA GLN A 182 13.97 -22.68 23.20
C GLN A 182 12.45 -22.50 23.02
N ALA A 183 11.67 -22.65 24.10
CA ALA A 183 10.23 -22.44 24.09
C ALA A 183 9.86 -20.98 23.75
N LYS A 184 10.58 -20.00 24.32
CA LYS A 184 10.40 -18.58 24.03
C LYS A 184 10.64 -18.26 22.56
N LEU A 185 11.76 -18.72 21.99
CA LEU A 185 12.09 -18.49 20.58
C LEU A 185 11.10 -19.20 19.64
N SER A 186 10.67 -20.42 19.97
CA SER A 186 9.63 -21.14 19.23
C SER A 186 8.31 -20.38 19.21
N LYS A 187 7.91 -19.78 20.34
CA LYS A 187 6.71 -18.94 20.45
C LYS A 187 6.83 -17.67 19.61
N MET A 188 8.01 -17.02 19.62
CA MET A 188 8.30 -15.86 18.79
C MET A 188 8.20 -16.19 17.29
N TYR A 189 8.80 -17.30 16.85
CA TYR A 189 8.71 -17.78 15.47
C TYR A 189 7.25 -17.99 15.04
N ARG A 190 6.48 -18.74 15.82
CA ARG A 190 5.05 -18.98 15.54
C ARG A 190 4.24 -17.69 15.51
N LYS A 191 4.56 -16.69 16.35
CA LYS A 191 3.91 -15.37 16.33
C LYS A 191 4.21 -14.63 15.01
N ASN A 192 5.42 -14.74 14.46
CA ASN A 192 5.74 -14.18 13.15
C ASN A 192 4.94 -14.86 12.03
N ILE A 193 4.86 -16.20 12.03
CA ILE A 193 4.04 -16.95 11.06
C ILE A 193 2.57 -16.55 11.13
N LYS A 194 1.99 -16.42 12.34
CA LYS A 194 0.60 -15.98 12.51
C LYS A 194 0.35 -14.61 11.88
N LYS A 195 1.27 -13.65 12.07
CA LYS A 195 1.19 -12.32 11.44
C LYS A 195 1.20 -12.42 9.91
N ILE A 196 2.07 -13.27 9.35
CA ILE A 196 2.11 -13.51 7.90
C ILE A 196 0.79 -14.10 7.40
N VAL A 197 0.26 -15.10 8.08
CA VAL A 197 -1.05 -15.70 7.75
C VAL A 197 -2.16 -14.65 7.78
N THR A 198 -2.17 -13.74 8.77
CA THR A 198 -3.13 -12.63 8.83
C THR A 198 -3.02 -11.70 7.61
N ILE A 199 -1.80 -11.35 7.20
CA ILE A 199 -1.54 -10.50 6.02
C ILE A 199 -1.97 -11.20 4.73
N LEU A 200 -1.57 -12.46 4.53
CA LEU A 200 -1.94 -13.28 3.36
C LEU A 200 -3.43 -13.62 3.32
N SER A 201 -4.15 -13.46 4.43
CA SER A 201 -5.62 -13.56 4.48
C SER A 201 -6.32 -12.24 4.12
N GLY A 202 -5.57 -11.20 3.73
CA GLY A 202 -6.10 -9.90 3.31
C GLY A 202 -6.29 -8.89 4.44
N ASN A 203 -5.79 -9.15 5.65
CA ASN A 203 -5.93 -8.27 6.80
C ASN A 203 -4.65 -7.47 7.10
N SER A 204 -4.06 -6.85 6.07
CA SER A 204 -2.85 -6.04 6.17
C SER A 204 -3.01 -4.84 7.13
N LEU A 205 -4.23 -4.31 7.25
CA LEU A 205 -4.53 -3.17 8.13
C LEU A 205 -4.41 -3.48 9.61
N SER A 206 -4.84 -4.67 10.05
CA SER A 206 -4.71 -5.04 11.45
C SER A 206 -3.24 -5.12 11.85
N PHE A 207 -2.36 -5.55 10.94
CA PHE A 207 -0.93 -5.57 11.18
C PHE A 207 -0.34 -4.16 11.33
N ILE A 208 -0.73 -3.21 10.48
CA ILE A 208 -0.32 -1.79 10.62
C ILE A 208 -0.78 -1.22 11.96
N LYS A 209 -2.07 -1.37 12.30
CA LYS A 209 -2.60 -0.89 13.59
C LYS A 209 -1.86 -1.50 14.79
N ALA A 210 -1.48 -2.77 14.69
CA ALA A 210 -0.71 -3.43 15.73
C ALA A 210 0.69 -2.81 15.89
N LEU A 211 1.39 -2.51 14.79
CA LEU A 211 2.70 -1.83 14.85
C LEU A 211 2.58 -0.39 15.38
N GLU A 212 1.58 0.37 14.96
CA GLU A 212 1.31 1.73 15.46
C GLU A 212 1.05 1.74 16.97
N ARG A 213 0.28 0.76 17.46
CA ARG A 213 0.04 0.59 18.90
C ARG A 213 1.34 0.27 19.65
N GLN A 214 2.16 -0.64 19.12
CA GLN A 214 3.47 -0.96 19.71
C GLN A 214 4.39 0.25 19.75
N LEU A 215 4.41 1.07 18.68
CA LEU A 215 5.20 2.29 18.63
C LEU A 215 4.76 3.29 19.70
N THR A 216 3.44 3.48 19.86
CA THR A 216 2.86 4.36 20.87
C THR A 216 3.22 3.90 22.29
N GLU A 217 3.15 2.58 22.52
CA GLU A 217 3.51 1.96 23.80
C GLU A 217 5.00 2.17 24.12
N TYR A 218 5.91 1.90 23.17
CA TYR A 218 7.35 2.12 23.37
C TYR A 218 7.70 3.58 23.59
N ALA A 219 7.05 4.51 22.88
CA ALA A 219 7.22 5.93 23.12
C ALA A 219 6.80 6.32 24.54
N SER A 220 5.65 5.82 25.03
CA SER A 220 5.17 6.09 26.40
C SER A 220 6.08 5.52 27.49
N GLN A 221 6.78 4.42 27.20
CA GLN A 221 7.73 3.77 28.10
C GLN A 221 9.17 4.28 27.94
N GLN A 222 9.41 5.30 27.12
CA GLN A 222 10.74 5.83 26.79
C GLN A 222 11.72 4.78 26.23
N LYS A 223 11.20 3.74 25.56
CA LYS A 223 11.99 2.68 24.90
C LYS A 223 12.32 3.06 23.46
N TYR A 224 13.23 4.01 23.28
CA TYR A 224 13.50 4.62 21.98
C TYR A 224 14.12 3.66 20.96
N GLU A 225 15.02 2.76 21.38
CA GLU A 225 15.65 1.79 20.48
C GLU A 225 14.62 0.80 19.89
N ASP A 226 13.75 0.25 20.74
CA ASP A 226 12.64 -0.61 20.31
C ASP A 226 11.66 0.12 19.40
N ALA A 227 11.37 1.39 19.72
CA ALA A 227 10.51 2.25 18.89
C ALA A 227 11.09 2.42 17.48
N ILE A 228 12.40 2.64 17.34
CA ILE A 228 13.08 2.74 16.03
C ILE A 228 12.91 1.45 15.23
N HIS A 229 13.05 0.28 15.86
CA HIS A 229 12.86 -1.01 15.17
C HIS A 229 11.42 -1.20 14.67
N VAL A 230 10.42 -0.88 15.48
CA VAL A 230 9.01 -0.95 15.08
C VAL A 230 8.69 0.06 13.98
N ARG A 231 9.21 1.29 14.10
CA ARG A 231 9.04 2.36 13.12
C ARG A 231 9.57 1.95 11.75
N ARG A 232 10.79 1.40 11.69
CA ARG A 232 11.39 0.88 10.46
C ARG A 232 10.56 -0.24 9.83
N LYS A 233 10.05 -1.16 10.65
CA LYS A 233 9.18 -2.24 10.18
C LYS A 233 7.86 -1.72 9.62
N LEU A 234 7.24 -0.75 10.29
CA LEU A 234 6.01 -0.09 9.83
C LEU A 234 6.24 0.62 8.49
N PHE A 235 7.37 1.31 8.35
CA PHE A 235 7.75 1.97 7.10
C PHE A 235 7.92 0.98 5.94
N GLN A 236 8.76 -0.04 6.14
CA GLN A 236 9.00 -1.07 5.12
C GLN A 236 7.70 -1.77 4.71
N PHE A 237 6.82 -2.05 5.66
CA PHE A 237 5.52 -2.65 5.35
C PHE A 237 4.59 -1.68 4.59
N SER A 238 4.61 -0.39 4.92
CA SER A 238 3.81 0.62 4.21
C SER A 238 4.27 0.75 2.76
N LEU A 239 5.59 0.87 2.53
CA LEU A 239 6.16 0.85 1.19
C LEU A 239 5.80 -0.42 0.41
N PHE A 240 5.85 -1.57 1.08
CA PHE A 240 5.46 -2.85 0.49
C PHE A 240 4.01 -2.86 0.01
N LEU A 241 3.07 -2.29 0.78
CA LEU A 241 1.67 -2.19 0.38
C LEU A 241 1.46 -1.25 -0.80
N ASP A 242 2.21 -0.14 -0.86
CA ASP A 242 2.04 0.87 -1.91
C ASP A 242 2.65 0.44 -3.26
N ARG A 243 3.37 -0.69 -3.31
CA ARG A 243 3.91 -1.22 -4.56
C ARG A 243 2.82 -1.60 -5.55
N ARG A 244 2.84 -0.89 -6.68
CA ARG A 244 2.00 -1.18 -7.84
C ARG A 244 2.46 -2.41 -8.62
N ASN A 245 3.74 -2.77 -8.55
CA ASN A 245 4.30 -3.92 -9.24
C ASN A 245 5.37 -4.61 -8.38
N PHE A 246 5.27 -5.93 -8.23
CA PHE A 246 6.28 -6.74 -7.53
C PHE A 246 7.41 -7.19 -8.47
N ASN A 247 7.46 -6.69 -9.70
CA ASN A 247 8.53 -7.06 -10.64
C ASN A 247 9.78 -6.16 -10.54
N GLU A 248 9.73 -5.08 -9.77
CA GLU A 248 10.87 -4.16 -9.57
C GLU A 248 11.68 -4.56 -8.33
N GLN A 249 13.01 -4.51 -8.43
CA GLN A 249 13.92 -4.81 -7.32
C GLN A 249 13.76 -3.79 -6.18
N SER A 250 13.66 -4.27 -4.93
CA SER A 250 13.76 -3.40 -3.76
C SER A 250 15.15 -2.77 -3.66
N GLN A 251 15.21 -1.45 -3.58
CA GLN A 251 16.32 -0.80 -2.88
C GLN A 251 16.02 -0.82 -1.38
N ASP A 252 17.05 -1.13 -0.59
CA ASP A 252 17.02 -1.03 0.86
C ASP A 252 17.02 0.45 1.20
N ILE A 253 15.85 0.99 1.50
CA ILE A 253 15.72 2.41 1.82
C ILE A 253 16.03 2.58 3.31
N ASP A 254 17.17 3.19 3.62
CA ASP A 254 17.54 3.59 4.98
C ASP A 254 16.85 4.92 5.34
N GLU A 255 16.37 5.03 6.58
CA GLU A 255 15.82 6.27 7.13
C GLU A 255 16.86 7.40 7.12
N LEU A 256 18.14 7.06 7.37
CA LEU A 256 19.24 8.01 7.31
C LEU A 256 19.47 8.53 5.89
N GLU A 257 19.30 7.69 4.88
CA GLU A 257 19.41 8.08 3.48
C GLU A 257 18.24 9.00 3.08
N ILE A 258 17.01 8.68 3.51
CA ILE A 258 15.86 9.58 3.32
C ILE A 258 16.14 10.94 3.96
N TYR A 259 16.56 10.94 5.22
CA TYR A 259 16.84 12.16 5.96
C TYR A 259 17.92 12.99 5.26
N SER A 260 19.04 12.37 4.88
CA SER A 260 20.12 13.05 4.17
C SER A 260 19.66 13.66 2.86
N GLN A 261 18.94 12.90 2.02
CA GLN A 261 18.42 13.41 0.75
C GLN A 261 17.37 14.50 0.97
N PHE A 262 16.53 14.39 2.01
CA PHE A 262 15.53 15.39 2.35
C PHE A 262 16.18 16.70 2.80
N GLN A 263 17.21 16.64 3.65
CA GLN A 263 17.99 17.81 4.05
C GLN A 263 18.66 18.48 2.86
N GLU A 264 19.34 17.70 2.03
CA GLU A 264 19.99 18.19 0.81
C GLU A 264 18.98 18.88 -0.11
N PHE A 265 17.79 18.30 -0.25
CA PHE A 265 16.70 18.88 -1.03
C PHE A 265 16.22 20.21 -0.43
N LEU A 266 15.95 20.28 0.87
CA LEU A 266 15.51 21.51 1.52
C LEU A 266 16.57 22.62 1.43
N HIS A 267 17.84 22.29 1.65
CA HIS A 267 18.95 23.23 1.55
C HIS A 267 19.11 23.75 0.12
N THR A 268 19.06 22.85 -0.86
CA THR A 268 19.26 23.19 -2.28
C THR A 268 18.13 24.06 -2.85
N TYR A 269 16.90 23.86 -2.36
CA TYR A 269 15.71 24.44 -2.98
C TYR A 269 14.97 25.46 -2.13
N PHE A 270 15.14 25.50 -0.82
CA PHE A 270 14.31 26.36 0.05
C PHE A 270 15.11 27.22 1.02
N ASP A 271 16.44 27.08 1.06
CA ASP A 271 17.31 27.76 2.03
C ASP A 271 16.83 27.51 3.48
N THR A 272 16.34 26.29 3.72
CA THR A 272 15.88 25.85 5.04
C THR A 272 16.61 24.57 5.42
N THR A 273 16.77 24.37 6.71
CA THR A 273 17.21 23.09 7.28
C THR A 273 16.09 22.55 8.14
N SER A 274 15.94 21.22 8.15
CA SER A 274 15.02 20.55 9.07
C SER A 274 15.82 19.86 10.17
N ASN A 275 15.26 19.72 11.36
CA ASN A 275 15.91 18.96 12.42
C ASN A 275 15.88 17.47 12.10
N ARG A 276 16.63 16.66 12.88
CA ARG A 276 16.64 15.18 12.73
C ARG A 276 15.23 14.59 12.69
N THR A 277 14.30 15.21 13.40
CA THR A 277 12.87 14.95 13.27
C THR A 277 12.26 15.83 12.19
N TYR A 278 11.63 15.23 11.19
CA TYR A 278 11.02 15.94 10.07
C TYR A 278 9.57 15.50 9.85
N ARG A 279 8.76 16.39 9.29
CA ARG A 279 7.34 16.19 8.99
C ARG A 279 7.02 16.72 7.59
N ILE A 280 6.55 15.84 6.72
CA ILE A 280 6.10 16.14 5.37
C ILE A 280 4.59 15.90 5.32
N GLU A 281 3.84 16.92 4.89
CA GLU A 281 2.39 16.81 4.70
C GLU A 281 2.06 16.81 3.21
N CYS A 282 1.26 15.84 2.75
CA CYS A 282 0.79 15.78 1.38
C CYS A 282 -0.73 15.94 1.29
N TYR A 283 -1.17 16.80 0.37
CA TYR A 283 -2.57 17.20 0.20
C TYR A 283 -3.11 16.78 -1.17
N ASP A 284 -4.30 16.20 -1.19
CA ASP A 284 -5.05 15.86 -2.41
C ASP A 284 -6.51 16.35 -2.30
N ILE A 285 -7.12 16.68 -3.46
CA ILE A 285 -8.53 17.02 -3.59
C ILE A 285 -9.25 15.94 -4.38
N SER A 286 -10.24 15.33 -3.74
CA SER A 286 -11.02 14.24 -4.33
C SER A 286 -12.45 14.68 -4.64
N ASN A 287 -12.73 14.86 -5.94
CA ASN A 287 -14.06 15.09 -6.49
C ASN A 287 -14.74 13.76 -6.84
N LEU A 288 -15.80 13.40 -6.12
CA LEU A 288 -16.62 12.24 -6.44
C LEU A 288 -17.97 12.71 -6.97
N PHE A 289 -18.29 12.36 -8.22
CA PHE A 289 -19.58 12.63 -8.87
C PHE A 289 -20.76 12.29 -7.93
N GLY A 290 -21.57 13.30 -7.60
CA GLY A 290 -22.80 13.16 -6.80
C GLY A 290 -22.64 13.13 -5.27
N LYS A 291 -21.43 13.29 -4.70
CA LYS A 291 -21.19 13.32 -3.23
C LYS A 291 -20.49 14.60 -2.76
N ALA A 292 -20.38 14.78 -1.45
CA ALA A 292 -19.62 15.89 -0.86
C ALA A 292 -18.14 15.78 -1.24
N THR A 293 -17.56 16.86 -1.75
CA THR A 293 -16.14 16.95 -2.05
C THR A 293 -15.33 16.91 -0.76
N SER A 294 -14.14 16.31 -0.81
CA SER A 294 -13.25 16.29 0.34
C SER A 294 -11.79 16.43 -0.05
N GLY A 295 -11.04 17.13 0.80
CA GLY A 295 -9.58 17.10 0.79
C GLY A 295 -9.03 16.04 1.74
N SER A 296 -7.87 15.50 1.42
CA SER A 296 -7.10 14.61 2.29
C SER A 296 -5.74 15.21 2.60
N MET A 297 -5.30 15.01 3.84
CA MET A 297 -3.94 15.26 4.30
C MET A 297 -3.37 13.95 4.81
N VAL A 298 -2.23 13.56 4.23
CA VAL A 298 -1.41 12.44 4.71
C VAL A 298 -0.09 12.97 5.21
N VAL A 299 0.45 12.31 6.24
CA VAL A 299 1.64 12.75 6.94
C VAL A 299 2.71 11.67 6.84
N PHE A 300 3.90 12.07 6.41
CA PHE A 300 5.10 11.29 6.57
C PHE A 300 6.03 12.01 7.54
N GLN A 301 6.35 11.38 8.65
CA GLN A 301 7.24 11.97 9.65
C GLN A 301 8.19 10.92 10.21
N ASP A 302 9.45 11.33 10.40
CA ASP A 302 10.49 10.53 11.03
C ASP A 302 10.59 9.10 10.47
N GLY A 303 10.53 8.98 9.13
CA GLY A 303 10.63 7.72 8.43
C GLY A 303 9.35 6.90 8.32
N ILE A 304 8.18 7.36 8.80
CA ILE A 304 6.92 6.62 8.68
C ILE A 304 5.76 7.44 8.14
N PHE A 305 4.85 6.74 7.47
CA PHE A 305 3.50 7.24 7.20
C PHE A 305 2.67 7.21 8.49
N ASP A 306 2.54 8.35 9.17
CA ASP A 306 1.80 8.42 10.44
C ASP A 306 0.29 8.59 10.19
N ARG A 307 -0.41 7.46 10.10
CA ARG A 307 -1.85 7.44 9.79
C ARG A 307 -2.73 8.05 10.87
N ARG A 308 -2.22 8.19 12.10
CA ARG A 308 -2.93 8.84 13.22
C ARG A 308 -3.05 10.34 12.98
N GLU A 309 -2.08 10.89 12.26
CA GLU A 309 -2.00 12.30 11.87
C GLU A 309 -2.76 12.61 10.58
N TYR A 310 -3.35 11.61 9.92
CA TYR A 310 -4.10 11.84 8.69
C TYR A 310 -5.38 12.61 9.00
N ARG A 311 -5.76 13.50 8.09
CA ARG A 311 -6.95 14.33 8.24
C ARG A 311 -7.76 14.37 6.95
N LYS A 312 -9.07 14.31 7.11
CA LYS A 312 -10.02 14.47 6.01
C LYS A 312 -10.79 15.75 6.22
N PHE A 313 -10.80 16.60 5.21
CA PHE A 313 -11.50 17.87 5.20
C PHE A 313 -12.76 17.73 4.36
N THR A 314 -13.92 17.66 5.00
CA THR A 314 -15.20 17.72 4.28
C THR A 314 -15.44 19.16 3.84
N LEU A 315 -15.63 19.35 2.54
CA LEU A 315 -15.84 20.66 1.92
C LEU A 315 -17.33 20.95 1.81
N ARG A 316 -17.71 22.18 2.14
CA ARG A 316 -19.14 22.58 2.23
C ARG A 316 -19.70 23.05 0.89
N ARG A 317 -18.86 23.58 0.00
CA ARG A 317 -19.28 24.17 -1.28
C ARG A 317 -19.07 23.18 -2.44
N LYS A 318 -20.13 22.92 -3.21
CA LYS A 318 -20.07 22.12 -4.44
C LYS A 318 -19.86 23.05 -5.64
N GLY A 319 -19.07 22.61 -6.63
CA GLY A 319 -18.92 23.31 -7.91
C GLY A 319 -17.83 24.39 -7.98
N ILE A 320 -16.96 24.48 -6.96
CA ILE A 320 -15.78 25.35 -7.01
C ILE A 320 -14.62 24.60 -7.68
N SER A 321 -13.76 25.31 -8.41
CA SER A 321 -12.50 24.78 -8.97
C SER A 321 -11.61 24.13 -7.88
N ASP A 322 -10.93 23.03 -8.24
CA ASP A 322 -10.01 22.27 -7.38
C ASP A 322 -8.98 23.16 -6.66
N ILE A 323 -8.55 24.24 -7.30
CA ILE A 323 -7.59 25.20 -6.73
C ILE A 323 -8.14 25.86 -5.45
N HIS A 324 -9.38 26.34 -5.47
CA HIS A 324 -9.97 27.00 -4.31
C HIS A 324 -10.38 25.99 -3.23
N MET A 325 -10.72 24.77 -3.64
CA MET A 325 -10.97 23.68 -2.69
C MET A 325 -9.68 23.33 -1.93
N LEU A 326 -8.54 23.32 -2.62
CA LEU A 326 -7.24 23.17 -1.99
C LEU A 326 -6.90 24.35 -1.08
N GLU A 327 -7.22 25.57 -1.50
CA GLU A 327 -7.06 26.78 -0.68
C GLU A 327 -7.83 26.66 0.65
N GLU A 328 -9.12 26.26 0.61
CA GLU A 328 -9.93 26.06 1.81
C GLU A 328 -9.29 25.04 2.76
N VAL A 329 -8.80 23.91 2.22
CA VAL A 329 -8.14 22.87 3.02
C VAL A 329 -6.90 23.40 3.71
N ILE A 330 -6.05 24.11 2.96
CA ILE A 330 -4.79 24.65 3.46
C ILE A 330 -5.04 25.75 4.49
N GLN A 331 -5.98 26.67 4.25
CA GLN A 331 -6.35 27.70 5.24
C GLN A 331 -6.86 27.07 6.54
N ARG A 332 -7.73 26.06 6.44
CA ARG A 332 -8.23 25.35 7.62
C ARG A 332 -7.12 24.62 8.35
N ARG A 333 -6.18 24.00 7.63
CA ARG A 333 -4.99 23.39 8.24
C ARG A 333 -4.16 24.41 9.01
N LEU A 334 -3.92 25.59 8.43
CA LEU A 334 -3.08 26.63 9.03
C LEU A 334 -3.71 27.23 10.30
N GLN A 335 -5.05 27.15 10.43
CA GLN A 335 -5.75 27.54 11.66
C GLN A 335 -5.54 26.55 12.83
N HIS A 336 -5.09 25.31 12.56
CA HIS A 336 -4.77 24.32 13.59
C HIS A 336 -3.34 24.49 14.10
N HIS A 337 -3.17 25.44 15.02
CA HIS A 337 -1.89 25.77 15.68
C HIS A 337 -1.40 24.65 16.60
N GLU A 338 -2.31 23.79 17.06
CA GLU A 338 -1.99 22.65 17.92
C GLU A 338 -1.35 21.48 17.14
N TRP A 339 -1.40 21.48 15.80
CA TRP A 339 -0.74 20.47 14.99
C TRP A 339 0.67 20.93 14.64
N ARG A 340 1.65 20.03 14.82
CA ARG A 340 3.06 20.27 14.47
C ARG A 340 3.19 20.85 13.06
N THR A 341 3.90 21.96 12.93
CA THR A 341 4.21 22.59 11.64
C THR A 341 5.03 21.63 10.77
N PRO A 342 4.65 21.43 9.49
CA PRO A 342 5.44 20.61 8.58
C PRO A 342 6.71 21.33 8.12
N ASP A 343 7.75 20.55 7.88
CA ASP A 343 9.00 20.97 7.24
C ASP A 343 8.85 21.08 5.71
N LEU A 344 7.84 20.40 5.13
CA LEU A 344 7.51 20.48 3.71
C LEU A 344 6.02 20.18 3.48
N ILE A 345 5.36 21.01 2.69
CA ILE A 345 4.03 20.74 2.13
C ILE A 345 4.15 20.30 0.68
N VAL A 346 3.46 19.21 0.35
CA VAL A 346 3.41 18.59 -0.98
C VAL A 346 1.98 18.61 -1.50
N LEU A 347 1.74 19.29 -2.62
CA LEU A 347 0.43 19.33 -3.27
C LEU A 347 0.35 18.28 -4.38
N ASP A 348 -0.68 17.41 -4.38
CA ASP A 348 -1.01 16.58 -5.53
C ASP A 348 -1.71 17.45 -6.59
N GLY A 349 -0.91 17.99 -7.51
CA GLY A 349 -1.37 19.03 -8.43
C GLY A 349 -0.26 19.55 -9.33
N GLY A 350 -0.62 20.44 -10.25
CA GLY A 350 0.32 21.08 -11.17
C GLY A 350 0.71 22.50 -10.75
N THR A 351 1.34 23.22 -11.68
CA THR A 351 1.74 24.63 -11.53
C THR A 351 0.61 25.54 -11.07
N PRO A 352 -0.64 25.42 -11.58
CA PRO A 352 -1.71 26.32 -11.19
C PRO A 352 -2.03 26.24 -9.70
N GLN A 353 -2.13 25.01 -9.16
CA GLN A 353 -2.33 24.78 -7.72
C GLN A 353 -1.17 25.34 -6.90
N LEU A 354 0.07 25.03 -7.31
CA LEU A 354 1.28 25.50 -6.63
C LEU A 354 1.36 27.03 -6.56
N ARG A 355 1.13 27.71 -7.70
CA ARG A 355 1.16 29.17 -7.81
C ARG A 355 0.12 29.82 -6.91
N HIS A 356 -1.08 29.26 -6.87
CA HIS A 356 -2.17 29.80 -6.07
C HIS A 356 -1.88 29.72 -4.57
N ILE A 357 -1.50 28.52 -4.09
CA ILE A 357 -1.19 28.32 -2.66
C ILE A 357 0.08 29.07 -2.25
N HIS A 358 1.08 29.17 -3.12
CA HIS A 358 2.28 29.96 -2.83
C HIS A 358 1.97 31.46 -2.67
N ARG A 359 1.02 32.02 -3.45
CA ARG A 359 0.56 33.40 -3.24
C ARG A 359 -0.14 33.54 -1.89
N LEU A 360 -1.00 32.59 -1.52
CA LEU A 360 -1.63 32.57 -0.19
C LEU A 360 -0.57 32.62 0.91
N PHE A 361 0.49 31.80 0.81
CA PHE A 361 1.57 31.76 1.80
C PHE A 361 2.30 33.11 1.91
N LYS A 362 2.59 33.75 0.78
CA LYS A 362 3.20 35.10 0.76
C LYS A 362 2.30 36.18 1.38
N HIS A 363 0.98 36.07 1.23
CA HIS A 363 0.03 37.02 1.82
C HIS A 363 -0.24 36.79 3.30
N THR A 364 0.11 35.61 3.82
CA THR A 364 -0.15 35.20 5.21
C THR A 364 1.14 34.96 5.99
N ASP A 365 2.29 35.39 5.45
CA ASP A 365 3.63 35.24 6.03
C ASP A 365 3.97 33.80 6.46
N VAL A 366 3.44 32.81 5.74
CA VAL A 366 3.73 31.39 5.97
C VAL A 366 5.04 31.01 5.29
N LEU A 367 6.03 30.61 6.09
CA LEU A 367 7.40 30.29 5.63
C LEU A 367 7.61 28.81 5.29
N ILE A 368 6.55 28.00 5.27
CA ILE A 368 6.66 26.56 5.06
C ILE A 368 7.06 26.26 3.59
N PRO A 369 8.13 25.46 3.35
CA PRO A 369 8.48 24.98 2.01
C PRO A 369 7.30 24.29 1.31
N LEU A 370 7.12 24.60 0.02
CA LEU A 370 5.96 24.15 -0.74
C LEU A 370 6.38 23.60 -2.10
N ILE A 371 5.91 22.40 -2.43
CA ILE A 371 6.10 21.75 -3.74
C ILE A 371 4.79 21.21 -4.29
N ALA A 372 4.76 20.93 -5.59
CA ALA A 372 3.69 20.17 -6.21
C ALA A 372 4.22 18.97 -7.02
N LEU A 373 3.43 17.90 -7.05
CA LEU A 373 3.73 16.66 -7.78
C LEU A 373 2.76 16.49 -8.93
N ALA A 374 3.22 16.73 -10.16
CA ALA A 374 2.41 16.53 -11.35
C ALA A 374 2.59 15.12 -11.92
N LYS A 375 1.51 14.56 -12.48
CA LYS A 375 1.50 13.23 -13.12
C LYS A 375 1.75 13.33 -14.63
N ARG A 376 2.55 12.41 -15.17
CA ARG A 376 2.84 12.19 -16.62
C ARG A 376 3.54 13.35 -17.37
N PRO A 377 4.88 13.26 -17.54
CA PRO A 377 5.81 12.53 -16.67
C PRO A 377 5.68 12.99 -15.21
N ASP A 378 5.98 12.08 -14.28
CA ASP A 378 6.07 12.42 -12.86
C ASP A 378 7.21 13.42 -12.67
N ARG A 379 6.90 14.57 -12.08
CA ARG A 379 7.83 15.69 -11.94
C ARG A 379 7.51 16.52 -10.71
N ILE A 380 8.53 17.16 -10.13
CA ILE A 380 8.38 18.04 -8.98
C ILE A 380 8.42 19.48 -9.44
N MET A 381 7.49 20.26 -8.93
CA MET A 381 7.41 21.70 -9.19
C MET A 381 7.77 22.42 -7.90
N LEU A 382 8.75 23.32 -7.97
CA LEU A 382 9.29 24.02 -6.81
C LEU A 382 8.85 25.47 -6.81
N THR A 383 8.52 26.06 -5.67
CA THR A 383 8.29 27.52 -5.61
C THR A 383 9.57 28.31 -5.81
N SER A 384 10.73 27.75 -5.47
CA SER A 384 12.04 28.37 -5.70
C SER A 384 12.43 28.38 -7.19
N GLY A 385 13.05 29.48 -7.62
CA GLY A 385 13.48 29.64 -9.01
C GLY A 385 12.32 29.75 -10.01
N GLY A 386 11.19 30.36 -9.62
CA GLY A 386 10.14 30.75 -10.56
C GLY A 386 9.22 29.63 -11.04
N TYR A 387 8.89 28.65 -10.18
CA TYR A 387 8.07 27.49 -10.54
C TYR A 387 8.76 26.49 -11.47
N ARG A 388 10.10 26.36 -11.34
CA ARG A 388 10.88 25.40 -12.13
C ARG A 388 10.43 23.97 -11.86
N THR A 389 10.52 23.17 -12.91
CA THR A 389 10.25 21.73 -12.83
C THR A 389 11.57 20.99 -12.70
N VAL A 390 11.69 20.17 -11.65
CA VAL A 390 12.84 19.28 -11.46
C VAL A 390 12.41 17.86 -11.80
N GLY A 391 13.11 17.28 -12.78
CA GLY A 391 13.09 15.84 -13.01
C GLY A 391 14.03 15.19 -12.01
N LEU A 392 13.51 14.71 -10.88
CA LEU A 392 14.34 13.92 -9.98
C LEU A 392 14.65 12.57 -10.63
N ASN A 393 15.89 12.10 -10.44
CA ASN A 393 16.30 10.79 -10.89
C ASN A 393 15.34 9.74 -10.30
N ARG A 394 14.77 8.86 -11.13
CA ARG A 394 13.83 7.81 -10.69
C ARG A 394 14.46 6.83 -9.69
N THR A 395 15.79 6.80 -9.60
CA THR A 395 16.52 6.01 -8.61
C THR A 395 16.65 6.71 -7.25
N SER A 396 16.32 8.00 -7.13
CA SER A 396 16.33 8.71 -5.84
C SER A 396 15.27 8.15 -4.90
N VAL A 397 15.70 7.85 -3.68
CA VAL A 397 14.83 7.44 -2.57
C VAL A 397 13.79 8.51 -2.26
N LEU A 398 14.20 9.77 -2.20
CA LEU A 398 13.32 10.88 -1.88
C LEU A 398 12.22 11.07 -2.94
N PHE A 399 12.55 10.88 -4.22
CA PHE A 399 11.53 10.93 -5.27
C PHE A 399 10.50 9.81 -5.13
N ARG A 400 10.93 8.59 -4.81
CA ARG A 400 10.00 7.48 -4.54
C ARG A 400 9.14 7.74 -3.31
N LEU A 401 9.70 8.37 -2.27
CA LEU A 401 8.94 8.80 -1.10
C LEU A 401 7.85 9.81 -1.49
N PHE A 402 8.17 10.82 -2.29
CA PHE A 402 7.19 11.78 -2.78
C PHE A 402 6.09 11.12 -3.63
N GLN A 403 6.45 10.16 -4.49
CA GLN A 403 5.47 9.36 -5.22
C GLN A 403 4.59 8.54 -4.27
N ALA A 404 5.15 7.95 -3.22
CA ALA A 404 4.41 7.20 -2.22
C ALA A 404 3.47 8.11 -1.40
N LEU A 405 3.91 9.32 -1.02
CA LEU A 405 3.08 10.35 -0.37
C LEU A 405 1.86 10.73 -1.20
N ARG A 406 2.07 11.00 -2.50
CA ARG A 406 0.97 11.28 -3.44
C ARG A 406 -0.01 10.10 -3.52
N ASP A 407 0.53 8.90 -3.74
CA ASP A 407 -0.28 7.69 -3.90
C ASP A 407 -1.08 7.37 -2.62
N GLU A 408 -0.47 7.56 -1.45
CA GLU A 408 -1.08 7.39 -0.13
C GLU A 408 -2.16 8.44 0.14
N SER A 409 -1.96 9.70 -0.27
CA SER A 409 -2.97 10.77 -0.18
C SER A 409 -4.21 10.42 -0.98
N HIS A 410 -4.02 10.04 -2.24
CA HIS A 410 -5.10 9.57 -3.12
C HIS A 410 -5.80 8.33 -2.56
N ARG A 411 -5.03 7.38 -1.99
CA ARG A 411 -5.56 6.17 -1.34
C ARG A 411 -6.42 6.53 -0.13
N PHE A 412 -5.95 7.43 0.72
CA PHE A 412 -6.64 7.84 1.93
C PHE A 412 -7.96 8.57 1.61
N ALA A 413 -7.95 9.47 0.63
CA ALA A 413 -9.16 10.15 0.16
C ALA A 413 -10.27 9.16 -0.25
N LYS A 414 -9.88 8.09 -0.95
CA LYS A 414 -10.78 7.02 -1.44
C LYS A 414 -11.27 6.06 -0.35
N ARG A 415 -10.42 5.74 0.64
CA ARG A 415 -10.68 4.73 1.69
C ARG A 415 -11.93 5.02 2.55
N TYR A 416 -12.22 6.29 2.84
CA TYR A 416 -13.40 6.70 3.63
C TYR A 416 -14.73 6.20 3.03
N HIS A 417 -14.78 5.96 1.72
CA HIS A 417 -16.00 5.57 1.02
C HIS A 417 -16.25 4.07 1.00
N VAL A 418 -15.21 3.23 1.21
CA VAL A 418 -15.35 1.76 1.28
C VAL A 418 -15.96 1.36 2.62
N TYR A 419 -15.56 2.02 3.72
CA TYR A 419 -16.07 1.74 5.06
C TYR A 419 -17.57 2.06 5.20
N ARG A 420 -18.01 3.22 4.68
CA ARG A 420 -19.44 3.61 4.66
C ARG A 420 -20.34 2.75 3.73
N ARG A 421 -19.76 1.89 2.90
CA ARG A 421 -20.53 0.90 2.11
C ARG A 421 -20.61 -0.46 2.80
N MET A 422 -19.70 -0.78 3.72
CA MET A 422 -19.75 -2.02 4.49
C MET A 422 -20.76 -1.94 5.64
N GLU A 423 -20.94 -0.80 6.27
CA GLU A 423 -22.00 -0.58 7.29
C GLU A 423 -23.42 -0.45 6.71
N GLY A 424 -23.58 -0.49 5.38
CA GLY A 424 -24.89 -0.46 4.70
C GLY A 424 -25.26 -1.75 4.00
N VAL A 425 -24.56 -2.85 4.31
CA VAL A 425 -24.85 -4.20 3.80
C VAL A 425 -25.01 -5.14 5.00
N GLU A 426 -25.87 -4.76 5.94
CA GLU A 426 -26.67 -5.69 6.74
C GLU A 426 -28.09 -5.12 6.71
N GLY A 427 -28.99 -5.87 6.08
CA GLY A 427 -30.32 -5.47 5.65
C GLY A 427 -30.73 -6.27 4.43
#